data_AF-A0A238F3E2-F1
#
_entry.id   AF-A0A238F3E2-F1
#
_cell.length_a   1.000
_cell.length_b   1.000
_cell.length_c   1.000
_cell.angle_alpha   90.00
_cell.angle_beta   90.00
_cell.angle_gamma   90.00
#
_symmetry.space_group_name_H-M   'P 1'
#
loop_
_entity.id
_entity.type
_entity.pdbx_description
1 polymer ?
#
loop_
_entity_poly.entity_id
_entity_poly.type
_entity_poly.pdbx_seq_one_letter_code
_entity_poly.pdbx_strand_id
1 'polypeptide(L)'
;MVPLLVTPKSVAPIEQQDPFETRKVWDDVSQALLRKNFSTAGKNKQALEQRQRDKAEARKKSGKVYTPRFFQPEAEGEAWDGRPILTQEGLEAIEKEFKADYPKPEVKDVSSTAL
;
A
#
# COMPACT_ATOMS: atom_id res chain seq x y z
N MET A 1 38.02 4.35 -2.49
CA MET A 1 36.70 4.29 -1.84
C MET A 1 35.73 3.72 -2.85
N VAL A 2 35.12 2.55 -2.58
CA VAL A 2 34.15 1.94 -3.49
C VAL A 2 32.75 2.41 -3.08
N PRO A 3 31.95 3.01 -3.97
CA PRO A 3 30.60 3.45 -3.63
C PRO A 3 29.69 2.23 -3.39
N LEU A 4 28.78 2.34 -2.43
CA LEU A 4 27.75 1.33 -2.22
C LEU A 4 26.87 1.22 -3.47
N LEU A 5 26.74 0.00 -4.01
CA LEU A 5 25.90 -0.26 -5.16
C LEU A 5 24.44 -0.41 -4.73
N VAL A 6 23.54 0.20 -5.50
CA VAL A 6 22.09 0.08 -5.25
C VAL A 6 21.66 -1.35 -5.57
N THR A 7 21.18 -2.06 -4.57
CA THR A 7 20.59 -3.38 -4.78
C THR A 7 19.16 -3.22 -5.30
N PRO A 8 18.80 -3.84 -6.43
CA PRO A 8 17.44 -3.79 -6.96
C PRO A 8 16.48 -4.51 -6.00
N LYS A 9 15.25 -4.00 -5.90
CA LYS A 9 14.20 -4.66 -5.10
C LYS A 9 13.76 -5.95 -5.81
N SER A 10 13.66 -7.05 -5.07
CA SER A 10 12.96 -8.25 -5.52
C SER A 10 11.45 -7.99 -5.43
N VAL A 11 10.71 -8.28 -6.50
CA VAL A 11 9.25 -8.04 -6.58
C VAL A 11 8.62 -9.18 -7.36
N ALA A 12 7.47 -9.67 -6.90
CA ALA A 12 6.72 -10.75 -7.54
C ALA A 12 6.26 -10.39 -8.98
N PRO A 13 6.06 -11.40 -9.85
CA PRO A 13 5.41 -11.21 -11.16
C PRO A 13 4.02 -10.56 -11.04
N ILE A 14 3.58 -9.80 -12.05
CA ILE A 14 2.31 -9.04 -12.02
C ILE A 14 1.10 -9.95 -11.79
N GLU A 15 1.16 -11.18 -12.30
CA GLU A 15 0.12 -12.19 -12.18
C GLU A 15 -0.09 -12.61 -10.72
N GLN A 16 0.97 -12.59 -9.92
CA GLN A 16 0.98 -12.97 -8.50
C GLN A 16 0.71 -11.81 -7.54
N GLN A 17 0.73 -10.57 -8.02
CA GLN A 17 0.47 -9.37 -7.21
C GLN A 17 -1.02 -9.20 -6.89
N ASP A 18 -1.30 -8.65 -5.71
CA ASP A 18 -2.66 -8.26 -5.29
C ASP A 18 -3.23 -7.18 -6.24
N PRO A 19 -4.55 -7.16 -6.50
CA PRO A 19 -5.19 -6.17 -7.38
C PRO A 19 -4.86 -4.70 -7.12
N PHE A 20 -4.48 -4.34 -5.89
CA PHE A 20 -4.15 -2.97 -5.50
C PHE A 20 -2.65 -2.66 -5.43
N GLU A 21 -1.78 -3.58 -5.81
CA GLU A 21 -0.34 -3.33 -5.89
C GLU A 21 0.02 -2.43 -7.07
N THR A 22 0.99 -1.54 -6.85
CA THR A 22 1.32 -0.46 -7.79
C THR A 22 1.64 -0.93 -9.20
N ARG A 23 2.45 -2.00 -9.38
CA ARG A 23 2.81 -2.44 -10.75
C ARG A 23 1.59 -2.96 -11.49
N LYS A 24 0.68 -3.67 -10.81
CA LYS A 24 -0.57 -4.17 -11.38
C LYS A 24 -1.56 -3.06 -11.69
N VAL A 25 -1.77 -2.14 -10.74
CA VAL A 25 -2.67 -0.99 -10.88
C VAL A 25 -2.26 -0.08 -12.05
N TRP A 26 -0.95 0.09 -12.26
CA TRP A 26 -0.40 0.99 -13.28
C TRP A 26 0.10 0.27 -14.54
N ASP A 27 -0.13 -1.04 -14.70
CA ASP A 27 0.44 -1.82 -15.81
C ASP A 27 0.01 -1.23 -17.16
N ASP A 28 -1.29 -1.04 -17.38
CA ASP A 28 -1.83 -0.46 -18.63
C ASP A 28 -1.25 0.90 -19.01
N VAL A 29 -0.96 1.75 -18.00
CA VAL A 29 -0.32 3.05 -18.22
C VAL A 29 1.14 2.85 -18.55
N SER A 30 1.84 2.01 -17.79
CA SER A 30 3.26 1.72 -17.95
C SER A 30 3.55 1.09 -19.31
N GLN A 31 2.76 0.12 -19.75
CA GLN A 31 2.90 -0.53 -21.06
C GLN A 31 2.68 0.46 -22.21
N ALA A 32 1.69 1.35 -22.09
CA ALA A 32 1.46 2.38 -23.09
C ALA A 32 2.63 3.39 -23.16
N LEU A 33 3.20 3.77 -22.01
CA LEU A 33 4.39 4.63 -21.94
C LEU A 33 5.62 3.97 -22.56
N LEU A 34 5.87 2.69 -22.26
CA LEU A 34 6.97 1.92 -22.85
C LEU A 34 6.87 1.84 -24.37
N ARG A 35 5.65 1.75 -24.90
CA ARG A 35 5.35 1.77 -26.35
C ARG A 35 5.31 3.19 -26.94
N LYS A 36 5.62 4.22 -26.15
CA LYS A 36 5.53 5.65 -26.53
C LYS A 36 4.14 6.08 -27.02
N ASN A 37 3.08 5.37 -26.61
CA ASN A 37 1.69 5.70 -26.93
C ASN A 37 1.08 6.59 -25.83
N PHE A 38 1.49 7.86 -25.82
CA PHE A 38 1.12 8.81 -24.77
C PHE A 38 -0.37 9.11 -24.72
N SER A 39 -1.07 9.07 -25.86
CA SER A 39 -2.53 9.25 -25.91
C SER A 39 -3.25 8.15 -25.13
N THR A 40 -2.84 6.88 -25.34
CA THR A 40 -3.42 5.73 -24.63
C THR A 40 -3.05 5.75 -23.14
N ALA A 41 -1.79 6.09 -22.82
CA ALA A 41 -1.37 6.25 -21.42
C ALA A 41 -2.22 7.30 -20.68
N GLY A 42 -2.50 8.44 -21.33
CA GLY A 42 -3.36 9.49 -20.80
C GLY A 42 -4.79 9.02 -20.52
N LYS A 43 -5.40 8.29 -21.47
CA LYS A 43 -6.74 7.69 -21.31
C LYS A 43 -6.78 6.69 -20.14
N ASN A 44 -5.79 5.80 -20.07
CA ASN A 44 -5.70 4.79 -19.01
C ASN A 44 -5.53 5.45 -17.63
N LYS A 45 -4.64 6.44 -17.52
CA LYS A 45 -4.46 7.23 -16.28
C LYS A 45 -5.75 7.93 -15.86
N GLN A 46 -6.42 8.61 -16.78
CA GLN A 46 -7.65 9.34 -16.48
C GLN A 46 -8.75 8.39 -15.99
N ALA A 47 -8.92 7.24 -16.63
CA ALA A 47 -9.90 6.22 -16.24
C ALA A 47 -9.59 5.65 -14.84
N LEU A 48 -8.32 5.34 -14.56
CA LEU A 48 -7.89 4.84 -13.25
C LEU A 48 -8.17 5.86 -12.14
N GLU A 49 -7.77 7.12 -12.33
CA GLU A 49 -7.96 8.17 -11.34
C GLU A 49 -9.44 8.51 -11.13
N GLN A 50 -10.25 8.48 -12.19
CA GLN A 50 -11.70 8.69 -12.06
C GLN A 50 -12.35 7.60 -11.21
N ARG A 51 -12.02 6.32 -11.44
CA ARG A 51 -12.52 5.21 -10.62
C ARG A 51 -12.17 5.39 -9.14
N GLN A 52 -10.99 5.93 -8.82
CA GLN A 52 -10.60 6.20 -7.43
C GLN A 52 -11.36 7.39 -6.84
N ARG A 53 -11.60 8.45 -7.63
CA ARG A 53 -12.46 9.58 -7.22
C ARG A 53 -13.88 9.12 -6.91
N ASP A 54 -14.47 8.29 -7.78
CA ASP A 54 -15.83 7.78 -7.61
C ASP A 54 -15.95 6.92 -6.33
N LYS A 55 -14.94 6.08 -6.05
CA LYS A 55 -14.87 5.29 -4.79
C LYS A 55 -14.76 6.18 -3.56
N ALA A 56 -13.97 7.26 -3.62
CA ALA A 56 -13.84 8.21 -2.52
C ALA A 56 -15.15 8.96 -2.27
N GLU A 57 -15.85 9.37 -3.34
CA GLU A 57 -17.15 10.02 -3.24
C GLU A 57 -18.22 9.08 -2.68
N ALA A 58 -18.27 7.83 -3.14
CA ALA A 58 -19.17 6.81 -2.60
C ALA A 58 -18.93 6.57 -1.11
N ARG A 59 -17.65 6.50 -0.69
CA ARG A 59 -17.26 6.40 0.72
C ARG A 59 -17.79 7.60 1.52
N LYS A 60 -17.55 8.83 1.05
CA LYS A 60 -18.03 10.07 1.68
C LYS A 60 -19.56 10.09 1.81
N LYS A 61 -20.29 9.71 0.76
CA LYS A 61 -21.76 9.62 0.77
C LYS A 61 -22.28 8.61 1.78
N SER A 62 -21.57 7.50 1.97
CA SER A 62 -21.92 6.47 2.95
C SER A 62 -21.47 6.78 4.38
N GLY A 63 -20.77 7.89 4.62
CA GLY A 63 -20.21 8.23 5.94
C GLY A 63 -19.11 7.28 6.44
N LYS A 64 -18.58 6.41 5.58
CA LYS A 64 -17.53 5.44 5.97
C LYS A 64 -16.17 6.14 6.04
N VAL A 65 -15.43 5.89 7.10
CA VAL A 65 -14.03 6.34 7.21
C VAL A 65 -13.13 5.40 6.37
N TYR A 66 -12.08 5.94 5.75
CA TYR A 66 -11.07 5.12 5.09
C TYR A 66 -10.08 4.61 6.13
N THR A 67 -9.93 3.30 6.24
CA THR A 67 -8.94 2.66 7.10
C THR A 67 -7.87 2.00 6.22
N PRO A 68 -6.57 2.31 6.43
CA PRO A 68 -5.50 1.64 5.70
C PRO A 68 -5.49 0.12 5.99
N ARG A 69 -5.12 -0.68 4.98
CA ARG A 69 -5.17 -2.15 5.07
C ARG A 69 -4.13 -2.73 6.03
N PHE A 70 -2.89 -2.22 6.01
CA PHE A 70 -1.74 -2.83 6.71
C PHE A 70 -1.28 -2.04 7.93
N PHE A 71 -1.73 -0.80 8.09
CA PHE A 71 -1.27 0.12 9.14
C PHE A 71 -2.47 0.67 9.90
N GLN A 72 -2.34 0.75 11.22
CA GLN A 72 -3.31 1.45 12.05
C GLN A 72 -3.08 2.96 11.96
N PRO A 73 -4.14 3.79 12.06
CA PRO A 73 -3.98 5.23 12.25
C PRO A 73 -3.13 5.52 13.50
N GLU A 74 -2.44 6.66 13.48
CA GLU A 74 -1.70 7.15 14.64
C GLU A 74 -2.67 7.38 15.82
N ALA A 75 -2.27 6.96 17.02
CA ALA A 75 -3.07 7.19 18.22
C ALA A 75 -3.12 8.69 18.56
N GLU A 76 -4.31 9.23 18.75
CA GLU A 76 -4.47 10.61 19.19
C GLU A 76 -3.99 10.77 20.65
N GLY A 77 -3.02 11.66 20.89
CA GLY A 77 -2.66 12.12 22.24
C GLY A 77 -1.45 11.44 22.91
N GLU A 78 -0.87 10.39 22.33
CA GLU A 78 0.40 9.82 22.80
C GLU A 78 1.58 10.37 21.97
N ALA A 79 2.73 10.58 22.62
CA ALA A 79 3.96 10.94 21.92
C ALA A 79 4.39 9.77 21.02
N TRP A 80 4.09 9.86 19.73
CA TRP A 80 4.44 8.84 18.75
C TRP A 80 5.96 8.60 18.71
N ASP A 81 6.37 7.34 18.88
CA ASP A 81 7.77 6.91 18.96
C ASP A 81 8.42 6.69 17.58
N GLY A 82 7.72 7.07 16.50
CA GLY A 82 8.16 6.90 15.11
C GLY A 82 7.92 5.51 14.54
N ARG A 83 7.37 4.56 15.31
CA ARG A 83 7.13 3.19 14.84
C ARG A 83 5.70 3.04 14.33
N PRO A 84 5.49 2.45 13.15
CA PRO A 84 4.15 2.18 12.66
C PRO A 84 3.54 1.00 13.41
N ILE A 85 2.24 1.09 13.71
CA ILE A 85 1.47 -0.02 14.26
C ILE A 85 0.81 -0.76 13.09
N LEU A 86 0.99 -2.08 13.04
CA LEU A 86 0.42 -2.91 11.97
C LEU A 86 -0.98 -3.39 12.33
N THR A 87 -1.81 -3.58 11.30
CA THR A 87 -3.04 -4.36 11.42
C THR A 87 -2.71 -5.86 11.43
N GLN A 88 -3.69 -6.70 11.75
CA GLN A 88 -3.57 -8.16 11.62
C GLN A 88 -3.13 -8.58 10.21
N GLU A 89 -3.75 -8.02 9.17
CA GLU A 89 -3.37 -8.28 7.77
C GLU A 89 -1.94 -7.81 7.46
N GLY A 90 -1.47 -6.72 8.09
CA GLY A 90 -0.10 -6.23 7.93
C GLY A 90 0.94 -7.19 8.50
N LEU A 91 0.65 -7.79 9.66
CA LEU A 91 1.52 -8.80 10.28
C LEU A 91 1.59 -10.08 9.43
N GLU A 92 0.43 -10.55 8.97
CA GLU A 92 0.33 -11.73 8.10
C GLU A 92 1.07 -11.51 6.77
N ALA A 93 0.99 -10.31 6.20
CA ALA A 93 1.73 -9.96 4.98
C ALA A 93 3.24 -10.03 5.19
N ILE A 94 3.75 -9.56 6.33
CA ILE A 94 5.19 -9.68 6.67
C ILE A 94 5.57 -11.16 6.84
N GLU A 95 4.78 -11.94 7.57
CA GLU A 95 5.10 -13.35 7.81
C GLU A 95 5.12 -14.19 6.53
N LYS A 96 4.18 -13.92 5.61
CA LYS A 96 4.09 -14.61 4.33
C LYS A 96 5.22 -14.24 3.38
N GLU A 97 5.53 -12.94 3.24
CA GLU A 97 6.40 -12.42 2.19
C GLU A 97 7.85 -12.20 2.66
N PHE A 98 8.09 -12.06 3.97
CA PHE A 98 9.37 -11.64 4.54
C PHE A 98 9.87 -12.64 5.60
N LYS A 99 10.60 -13.66 5.15
CA LYS A 99 11.39 -14.53 6.03
C LYS A 99 12.75 -13.89 6.31
N ALA A 100 12.79 -12.93 7.22
CA ALA A 100 14.05 -12.39 7.72
C ALA A 100 14.25 -12.77 9.20
N ASP A 101 15.52 -12.93 9.58
CA ASP A 101 15.94 -13.33 10.92
C ASP A 101 16.04 -12.12 11.86
N TYR A 102 15.02 -11.25 11.83
CA TYR A 102 14.90 -10.07 12.70
C TYR A 102 13.77 -10.28 13.71
N PRO A 103 13.91 -9.77 14.95
CA PRO A 103 12.85 -9.86 15.94
C PRO A 103 11.58 -9.15 15.43
N LYS A 104 10.47 -9.89 15.38
CA LYS A 104 9.15 -9.36 14.99
C LYS A 104 8.68 -8.34 16.04
N PRO A 105 8.08 -7.21 15.65
CA PRO A 105 7.53 -6.24 16.61
C PRO A 105 6.35 -6.84 17.39
N GLU A 106 6.25 -6.52 18.68
CA GLU A 106 5.14 -6.94 19.53
C GLU A 106 3.82 -6.24 19.12
N VAL A 107 2.73 -7.00 19.09
CA VAL A 107 1.38 -6.49 18.87
C VAL A 107 0.83 -5.97 20.20
N LYS A 108 0.60 -4.66 20.32
CA LYS A 108 -0.13 -4.11 21.46
C LYS A 108 -1.63 -4.30 21.22
N ASP A 109 -2.27 -5.10 22.05
CA ASP A 109 -3.73 -5.31 22.01
C ASP A 109 -4.43 -4.11 22.67
N VAL A 110 -4.97 -3.20 21.85
CA VAL A 110 -5.66 -1.97 22.30
C VAL A 110 -7.18 -2.13 22.36
N SER A 111 -7.70 -3.36 22.38
CA SER A 111 -9.15 -3.66 22.47
C SER A 111 -9.85 -3.20 23.78
N SER A 112 -9.23 -2.36 24.60
CA SER A 112 -9.79 -1.91 25.89
C SER A 112 -9.66 -0.40 26.11
N THR A 113 -10.01 0.43 25.12
CA THR A 113 -10.32 1.85 25.41
C THR A 113 -11.49 2.32 24.55
N ALA A 114 -12.69 1.91 24.94
CA ALA A 114 -13.92 2.62 24.62
C ALA A 114 -14.51 3.11 25.95
N LEU A 115 -14.38 4.42 26.20
CA LEU A 115 -15.18 5.19 27.15
C LEU A 115 -15.66 6.46 26.44
#